data_AF-A0A7W7VJ88-F1
#
_entry.id   AF-A0A7W7VJ88-F1
#
_cell.length_a   1.000
_cell.length_b   1.000
_cell.length_c   1.000
_cell.angle_alpha   90.00
_cell.angle_beta   90.00
_cell.angle_gamma   90.00
#
_symmetry.space_group_name_H-M   'P 1'
#
loop_
_entity.id
_entity.type
_entity.pdbx_description
1 polymer ?
#
loop_
_entity_poly.entity_id
_entity_poly.type
_entity_poly.pdbx_seq_one_letter_code
_entity_poly.pdbx_strand_id
1 'polypeptide(L)'
;MEPFGDDNNQSDGGKEGGKRALEDRFKERVAKRVRFTLPEGHVDKTTPTPRAPHAFDPDARQTLTGARNTRLDQVPHTGKHPLTAGERNELEDNSYRLATRTDDTFRGARDQPTMAGTLLAGDSMSAHTSMKGGARPRVHPVVQALLDELEGRVDAGEDIDMGRGHGRCAEIGTISDYLWNVDPNTAMTITEARAHFEYVGGATAAHQTHADNRGRFHLRPACDTCAYVTQKLAIASLRSEY
;
A
#
# COMPACT_ATOMS: atom_id res chain seq x y z
N MET A 1 49.09 -56.08 -39.22
CA MET A 1 47.66 -56.31 -38.94
C MET A 1 47.31 -55.42 -37.77
N GLU A 2 47.16 -54.12 -38.03
CA GLU A 2 45.92 -53.41 -38.40
C GLU A 2 45.20 -52.86 -37.15
N PRO A 3 44.57 -51.67 -37.23
CA PRO A 3 45.03 -50.53 -36.43
C PRO A 3 44.00 -49.95 -35.45
N PHE A 4 44.47 -48.95 -34.70
CA PHE A 4 43.74 -47.98 -33.88
C PHE A 4 42.46 -47.44 -34.55
N GLY A 5 41.39 -47.37 -33.76
CA GLY A 5 40.13 -46.70 -34.09
C GLY A 5 39.67 -45.84 -32.92
N ASP A 6 39.41 -44.58 -33.23
CA ASP A 6 39.01 -43.46 -32.37
C ASP A 6 37.55 -43.56 -31.84
N ASP A 7 37.21 -42.55 -31.04
CA ASP A 7 35.87 -41.96 -30.85
C ASP A 7 34.99 -42.45 -29.68
N ASN A 8 34.97 -41.64 -28.61
CA ASN A 8 33.74 -41.38 -27.87
C ASN A 8 33.76 -39.97 -27.25
N ASN A 9 33.37 -38.99 -28.08
CA ASN A 9 32.97 -37.65 -27.68
C ASN A 9 31.43 -37.58 -27.79
N GLN A 10 30.71 -37.80 -26.69
CA GLN A 10 29.27 -37.56 -26.63
C GLN A 10 28.99 -36.12 -26.21
N SER A 11 28.69 -35.28 -27.21
CA SER A 11 28.22 -33.92 -27.05
C SER A 11 26.75 -33.87 -26.59
N ASP A 12 26.53 -33.10 -25.54
CA ASP A 12 25.26 -32.71 -24.93
C ASP A 12 24.52 -31.72 -25.86
N GLY A 13 23.46 -32.16 -26.55
CA GLY A 13 22.78 -31.38 -27.61
C GLY A 13 21.25 -31.35 -27.53
N GLY A 14 20.65 -31.57 -26.35
CA GLY A 14 19.22 -31.89 -26.25
C GLY A 14 18.25 -30.85 -25.69
N LYS A 15 18.68 -29.63 -25.27
CA LYS A 15 17.83 -28.76 -24.42
C LYS A 15 17.33 -27.44 -25.02
N GLU A 16 17.75 -27.02 -26.20
CA GLU A 16 17.30 -25.73 -26.78
C GLU A 16 16.03 -25.82 -27.65
N GLY A 17 15.73 -26.97 -28.24
CA GLY A 17 14.56 -27.13 -29.13
C GLY A 17 13.20 -27.00 -28.42
N GLY A 18 13.13 -27.38 -27.15
CA GLY A 18 11.87 -27.40 -26.39
C GLY A 18 11.36 -26.01 -25.98
N LYS A 19 12.25 -25.06 -25.68
CA LYS A 19 11.85 -23.71 -25.26
C LYS A 19 11.28 -22.91 -26.43
N ARG A 20 11.88 -23.02 -27.61
CA ARG A 20 11.45 -22.30 -28.81
C ARG A 20 10.08 -22.77 -29.29
N ALA A 21 9.85 -24.08 -29.29
CA ALA A 21 8.55 -24.67 -29.62
C ALA A 21 7.42 -24.25 -28.66
N LEU A 22 7.73 -24.02 -27.38
CA LEU A 22 6.74 -23.57 -26.38
C LEU A 22 6.40 -22.08 -26.54
N GLU A 23 7.39 -21.26 -26.86
CA GLU A 23 7.22 -19.83 -27.11
C GLU A 23 6.42 -19.57 -28.40
N ASP A 24 6.68 -20.33 -29.46
CA ASP A 24 5.95 -20.22 -30.71
C ASP A 24 4.48 -20.65 -30.55
N ARG A 25 4.22 -21.73 -29.81
CA ARG A 25 2.85 -22.13 -29.43
C ARG A 25 2.14 -21.08 -28.57
N PHE A 26 2.86 -20.38 -27.69
CA PHE A 26 2.27 -19.31 -26.89
C PHE A 26 1.89 -18.11 -27.76
N LYS A 27 2.79 -17.67 -28.64
CA LYS A 27 2.54 -16.56 -29.58
C LYS A 27 1.37 -16.86 -30.52
N GLU A 28 1.27 -18.09 -31.02
CA GLU A 28 0.16 -18.50 -31.89
C GLU A 28 -1.20 -18.48 -31.16
N ARG A 29 -1.25 -18.90 -29.89
CA ARG A 29 -2.49 -18.82 -29.08
C ARG A 29 -2.89 -17.39 -28.76
N VAL A 30 -1.94 -16.50 -28.50
CA VAL A 30 -2.22 -15.08 -28.25
C VAL A 30 -2.75 -14.40 -29.52
N ALA A 31 -2.13 -14.67 -30.67
CA ALA A 31 -2.58 -14.14 -31.96
C ALA A 31 -3.99 -14.63 -32.35
N LYS A 32 -4.39 -15.84 -31.94
CA LYS A 32 -5.75 -16.36 -32.16
C LYS A 32 -6.81 -15.79 -31.22
N ARG A 33 -6.44 -15.19 -30.08
CA ARG A 33 -7.39 -14.79 -29.02
C ARG A 33 -7.73 -13.30 -29.00
N VAL A 34 -7.05 -12.47 -29.78
CA VAL A 34 -7.33 -11.03 -29.87
C VAL A 34 -7.67 -10.66 -31.31
N ARG A 35 -8.96 -10.74 -31.65
CA ARG A 35 -9.53 -9.99 -32.78
C ARG A 35 -10.57 -9.03 -32.20
N PHE A 36 -10.16 -7.79 -31.98
CA PHE A 36 -11.09 -6.68 -31.85
C PHE A 36 -11.48 -6.23 -33.25
N THR A 37 -12.64 -6.68 -33.73
CA THR A 37 -13.32 -6.01 -34.84
C THR A 37 -14.04 -4.80 -34.28
N LEU A 38 -13.48 -3.61 -34.49
CA LEU A 38 -14.22 -2.36 -34.34
C LEU A 38 -15.15 -2.21 -35.54
N PRO A 39 -16.44 -1.84 -35.34
CA PRO A 39 -17.35 -1.61 -36.45
C PRO A 39 -16.91 -0.37 -37.25
N GLU A 40 -16.90 -0.51 -38.58
CA GLU A 40 -16.61 0.58 -39.52
C GLU A 40 -17.64 1.71 -39.33
N GLY A 41 -17.16 2.90 -38.94
CA GLY A 41 -18.00 4.10 -38.80
C GLY A 41 -17.71 4.98 -37.57
N HIS A 42 -16.75 4.63 -36.70
CA HIS A 42 -16.40 5.48 -35.57
C HIS A 42 -15.28 6.47 -35.92
N VAL A 43 -15.63 7.76 -35.96
CA VAL A 43 -14.70 8.87 -36.15
C VAL A 43 -13.88 9.02 -34.86
N ASP A 44 -12.57 8.80 -34.95
CA ASP A 44 -11.63 8.98 -33.85
C ASP A 44 -11.57 10.46 -33.44
N LYS A 45 -12.04 10.77 -32.23
CA LYS A 45 -11.91 12.08 -31.57
C LYS A 45 -10.91 12.04 -30.41
N THR A 46 -9.90 11.18 -30.47
CA THR A 46 -8.90 11.07 -29.40
C THR A 46 -7.48 11.32 -29.88
N THR A 47 -7.23 12.50 -30.44
CA THR A 47 -5.93 13.15 -30.25
C THR A 47 -5.97 13.83 -28.88
N PRO A 48 -5.23 13.36 -27.86
CA PRO A 48 -5.15 14.10 -26.60
C PRO A 48 -4.47 15.44 -26.90
N THR A 49 -5.21 16.52 -26.75
CA THR A 49 -4.60 17.85 -26.70
C THR A 49 -3.70 17.87 -25.46
N PRO A 50 -2.42 18.27 -25.56
CA PRO A 50 -1.58 18.42 -24.39
C PRO A 50 -2.26 19.41 -23.43
N ARG A 51 -2.68 18.92 -22.26
CA ARG A 51 -3.22 19.76 -21.20
C ARG A 51 -2.08 20.66 -20.77
N ALA A 52 -2.20 21.97 -21.00
CA ALA A 52 -1.25 22.95 -20.50
C ALA A 52 -1.09 22.76 -18.97
N PRO A 53 0.12 22.88 -18.42
CA PRO A 53 0.30 22.88 -16.98
C PRO A 53 -0.58 23.98 -16.41
N HIS A 54 -1.44 23.62 -15.44
CA HIS A 54 -2.16 24.61 -14.67
C HIS A 54 -1.10 25.51 -14.01
N ALA A 55 -1.02 26.76 -14.44
CA ALA A 55 -0.21 27.76 -13.78
C ALA A 55 -0.70 27.82 -12.33
N PHE A 56 0.21 27.54 -11.40
CA PHE A 56 -0.01 27.75 -9.98
C PHE A 56 -0.32 29.23 -9.78
N ASP A 57 -1.57 29.55 -9.42
CA ASP A 57 -2.00 30.89 -9.05
C ASP A 57 -1.68 31.10 -7.56
N PRO A 58 -0.63 31.88 -7.21
CA PRO A 58 -0.25 32.11 -5.83
C PRO A 58 -1.27 32.97 -5.06
N ASP A 59 -2.20 33.64 -5.74
CA ASP A 59 -3.20 34.56 -5.15
C ASP A 59 -4.57 33.92 -4.94
N ALA A 60 -4.81 32.71 -5.45
CA ALA A 60 -5.98 31.87 -5.10
C ALA A 60 -5.94 31.36 -3.64
N ARG A 61 -4.90 31.72 -2.87
CA ARG A 61 -4.59 31.24 -1.52
C ARG A 61 -5.47 31.77 -0.37
N GLN A 62 -6.49 32.60 -0.62
CA GLN A 62 -7.23 33.23 0.50
C GLN A 62 -8.75 33.09 0.52
N THR A 63 -9.40 32.42 -0.43
CA THR A 63 -10.88 32.42 -0.48
C THR A 63 -11.58 31.07 -0.68
N LEU A 64 -10.88 29.94 -0.63
CA LEU A 64 -11.55 28.61 -0.79
C LEU A 64 -11.19 27.52 0.24
N THR A 65 -10.44 27.83 1.31
CA THR A 65 -10.32 26.91 2.45
C THR A 65 -11.27 27.33 3.57
N GLY A 66 -12.49 26.78 3.53
CA GLY A 66 -13.45 26.85 4.63
C GLY A 66 -12.98 26.17 5.93
N ALA A 67 -11.79 25.57 5.96
CA ALA A 67 -11.15 25.04 7.15
C ALA A 67 -10.38 26.15 7.88
N ARG A 68 -11.10 26.92 8.71
CA ARG A 68 -10.46 27.75 9.74
C ARG A 68 -9.62 26.83 10.64
N ASN A 69 -8.35 27.22 10.84
CA ASN A 69 -7.46 26.70 11.87
C ASN A 69 -8.20 26.69 13.21
N THR A 70 -8.76 25.54 13.58
CA THR A 70 -9.42 25.36 14.87
C THR A 70 -8.68 24.24 15.58
N ARG A 71 -8.07 24.63 16.69
CA ARG A 71 -7.59 23.75 17.75
C ARG A 71 -8.59 22.60 17.97
N LEU A 72 -8.12 21.36 17.84
CA LEU A 72 -8.90 20.11 17.85
C LEU A 72 -9.72 19.88 19.14
N ASP A 73 -9.55 20.73 20.14
CA ASP A 73 -10.24 20.77 21.43
C ASP A 73 -11.48 21.70 21.46
N GLN A 74 -11.77 22.49 20.40
CA GLN A 74 -12.88 23.48 20.43
C GLN A 74 -13.87 23.41 19.26
N VAL A 75 -13.75 22.45 18.34
CA VAL A 75 -14.81 22.20 17.35
C VAL A 75 -15.86 21.28 18.01
N PRO A 76 -17.15 21.61 17.99
CA PRO A 76 -18.17 20.64 18.37
C PRO A 76 -17.98 19.41 17.49
N HIS A 77 -17.59 18.29 18.08
CA HIS A 77 -17.53 17.02 17.37
C HIS A 77 -18.89 16.79 16.71
N THR A 78 -18.98 16.93 15.39
CA THR A 78 -20.09 16.33 14.64
C THR A 78 -19.97 14.81 14.58
N GLY A 79 -18.93 14.23 15.22
CA GLY A 79 -18.90 12.83 15.62
C GLY A 79 -18.93 11.81 14.48
N LYS A 80 -18.70 12.23 13.23
CA LYS A 80 -18.71 11.34 12.08
C LYS A 80 -17.53 11.64 11.18
N HIS A 81 -16.49 10.83 11.31
CA HIS A 81 -15.66 10.51 10.16
C HIS A 81 -16.59 10.07 9.02
N PRO A 82 -16.40 10.45 7.75
CA PRO A 82 -17.36 10.24 6.67
C PRO A 82 -17.61 8.76 6.31
N LEU A 83 -16.99 7.82 7.00
CA LEU A 83 -17.24 6.39 6.79
C LEU A 83 -18.69 6.09 7.13
N THR A 84 -19.40 5.62 6.11
CA THR A 84 -20.62 4.87 6.28
C THR A 84 -20.34 3.61 7.12
N ALA A 85 -21.37 3.07 7.77
CA ALA A 85 -21.25 1.80 8.48
C ALA A 85 -20.80 0.66 7.54
N GLY A 86 -21.17 0.72 6.26
CA GLY A 86 -20.73 -0.23 5.24
C GLY A 86 -19.22 -0.18 5.01
N GLU A 87 -18.66 1.02 4.78
CA GLU A 87 -17.22 1.20 4.57
C GLU A 87 -16.40 0.82 5.81
N ARG A 88 -16.92 1.11 7.02
CA ARG A 88 -16.30 0.66 8.26
C ARG A 88 -16.20 -0.88 8.32
N ASN A 89 -17.30 -1.56 8.02
CA ASN A 89 -17.35 -3.02 8.04
C ASN A 89 -16.43 -3.61 6.96
N GLU A 90 -16.41 -3.03 5.76
CA GLU A 90 -15.56 -3.51 4.67
C GLU A 90 -14.07 -3.33 4.96
N LEU A 91 -13.69 -2.20 5.57
CA LEU A 91 -12.33 -1.93 6.02
C LEU A 91 -11.88 -2.96 7.07
N GLU A 92 -12.76 -3.27 8.04
CA GLU A 92 -12.51 -4.28 9.06
C GLU A 92 -12.41 -5.69 8.45
N ASP A 93 -13.39 -6.09 7.63
CA ASP A 93 -13.45 -7.38 6.93
C ASP A 93 -12.21 -7.66 6.08
N ASN A 94 -11.71 -6.66 5.34
CA ASN A 94 -10.54 -6.83 4.50
C ASN A 94 -9.26 -7.06 5.32
N SER A 95 -9.08 -6.31 6.40
CA SER A 95 -7.95 -6.51 7.30
C SER A 95 -8.04 -7.86 8.02
N TYR A 96 -9.24 -8.31 8.41
CA TYR A 96 -9.49 -9.62 8.99
C TYR A 96 -9.17 -10.76 8.00
N ARG A 97 -9.70 -10.70 6.78
CA ARG A 97 -9.43 -11.72 5.73
C ARG A 97 -7.95 -11.79 5.38
N LEU A 98 -7.24 -10.67 5.40
CA LEU A 98 -5.79 -10.65 5.20
C LEU A 98 -5.06 -11.30 6.39
N ALA A 99 -5.49 -11.03 7.63
CA ALA A 99 -4.95 -11.69 8.82
C ALA A 99 -5.10 -13.21 8.75
N THR A 100 -6.30 -13.71 8.42
CA THR A 100 -6.56 -15.15 8.26
C THR A 100 -5.68 -15.77 7.18
N ARG A 101 -5.62 -15.18 5.98
CA ARG A 101 -4.75 -15.68 4.90
C ARG A 101 -3.28 -15.69 5.29
N THR A 102 -2.83 -14.66 6.01
CA THR A 102 -1.45 -14.55 6.47
C THR A 102 -1.15 -15.65 7.47
N ASP A 103 -2.05 -15.90 8.42
CA ASP A 103 -1.92 -17.00 9.38
C ASP A 103 -1.85 -18.35 8.67
N ASP A 104 -2.77 -18.62 7.75
CA ASP A 104 -2.81 -19.89 7.03
C ASP A 104 -1.56 -20.11 6.17
N THR A 105 -1.00 -19.04 5.61
CA THR A 105 0.21 -19.12 4.76
C THR A 105 1.49 -19.30 5.58
N PHE A 106 1.60 -18.62 6.71
CA PHE A 106 2.83 -18.51 7.47
C PHE A 106 2.79 -19.17 8.86
N ARG A 107 1.76 -19.97 9.16
CA ARG A 107 1.55 -20.59 10.47
C ARG A 107 2.82 -21.27 10.97
N GLY A 108 3.35 -20.78 12.10
CA GLY A 108 4.54 -21.35 12.73
C GLY A 108 5.88 -20.98 12.07
N ALA A 109 5.86 -20.14 11.02
CA ALA A 109 7.07 -19.60 10.44
C ALA A 109 7.67 -18.54 11.38
N ARG A 110 9.00 -18.59 11.55
CA ARG A 110 9.75 -17.63 12.38
C ARG A 110 9.55 -16.18 11.93
N ASP A 111 9.36 -15.97 10.63
CA ASP A 111 9.24 -14.66 10.00
C ASP A 111 7.79 -14.33 9.60
N GLN A 112 6.80 -14.94 10.26
CA GLN A 112 5.38 -14.61 10.04
C GLN A 112 5.12 -13.12 10.32
N PRO A 113 4.54 -12.35 9.37
CA PRO A 113 4.04 -11.00 9.62
C PRO A 113 3.11 -11.02 10.83
N THR A 114 3.17 -10.02 11.70
CA THR A 114 2.42 -9.97 12.97
C THR A 114 1.14 -9.13 12.90
N MET A 115 1.03 -8.27 11.89
CA MET A 115 -0.15 -7.43 11.65
C MET A 115 -0.59 -7.52 10.20
N ALA A 116 -1.89 -7.38 9.95
CA ALA A 116 -2.50 -7.22 8.65
C ALA A 116 -3.41 -5.99 8.68
N GLY A 117 -3.19 -5.06 7.77
CA GLY A 117 -3.82 -3.75 7.78
C GLY A 117 -4.49 -3.43 6.45
N THR A 118 -5.47 -2.54 6.50
CA THR A 118 -6.16 -2.02 5.34
C THR A 118 -6.25 -0.50 5.46
N LEU A 119 -6.12 0.21 4.35
CA LEU A 119 -6.34 1.64 4.21
C LEU A 119 -7.46 1.87 3.20
N LEU A 120 -8.41 2.69 3.58
CA LEU A 120 -9.39 3.30 2.70
C LEU A 120 -9.02 4.77 2.50
N ALA A 121 -8.94 5.21 1.25
CA ALA A 121 -8.66 6.59 0.87
C ALA A 121 -9.54 6.98 -0.33
N GLY A 122 -10.59 7.77 -0.09
CA GLY A 122 -11.67 7.96 -1.07
C GLY A 122 -12.29 6.61 -1.46
N ASP A 123 -12.40 6.35 -2.76
CA ASP A 123 -12.93 5.08 -3.29
C ASP A 123 -11.87 3.96 -3.38
N SER A 124 -10.62 4.21 -2.95
CA SER A 124 -9.52 3.26 -3.07
C SER A 124 -9.28 2.52 -1.77
N MET A 125 -9.22 1.19 -1.84
CA MET A 125 -8.87 0.34 -0.71
C MET A 125 -7.60 -0.45 -1.01
N SER A 126 -6.62 -0.38 -0.11
CA SER A 126 -5.37 -1.14 -0.18
C SER A 126 -5.17 -1.93 1.10
N ALA A 127 -4.54 -3.10 1.01
CA ALA A 127 -4.26 -3.95 2.16
C ALA A 127 -2.82 -4.44 2.12
N HIS A 128 -2.17 -4.47 3.28
CA HIS A 128 -0.76 -4.85 3.43
C HIS A 128 -0.55 -5.59 4.75
N THR A 129 0.50 -6.41 4.83
CA THR A 129 0.92 -7.05 6.09
C THR A 129 2.09 -6.28 6.71
N SER A 130 2.34 -6.44 8.01
CA SER A 130 3.57 -5.90 8.60
C SER A 130 4.80 -6.48 7.92
N MET A 131 5.82 -5.67 7.73
CA MET A 131 7.08 -6.07 7.09
C MET A 131 8.02 -6.76 8.08
N LYS A 132 8.82 -7.70 7.60
CA LYS A 132 9.80 -8.47 8.39
C LYS A 132 11.19 -8.42 7.75
N GLY A 133 12.22 -8.59 8.58
CA GLY A 133 13.62 -8.71 8.15
C GLY A 133 14.28 -7.43 7.65
N GLY A 134 15.60 -7.48 7.41
CA GLY A 134 16.36 -6.52 6.58
C GLY A 134 16.54 -5.08 7.09
N ALA A 135 17.09 -4.26 6.19
CA ALA A 135 17.18 -2.80 6.31
C ALA A 135 15.78 -2.16 6.44
N ARG A 136 15.71 -0.89 6.86
CA ARG A 136 14.42 -0.17 6.94
C ARG A 136 13.67 -0.27 5.60
N PRO A 137 12.35 -0.52 5.63
CA PRO A 137 11.56 -0.58 4.41
C PRO A 137 11.66 0.75 3.67
N ARG A 138 11.75 0.69 2.34
CA ARG A 138 11.74 1.89 1.49
C ARG A 138 10.31 2.42 1.43
N VAL A 139 9.99 3.34 2.33
CA VAL A 139 8.69 4.01 2.36
C VAL A 139 8.68 5.28 1.51
N HIS A 140 7.49 5.82 1.23
CA HIS A 140 7.32 7.11 0.56
C HIS A 140 8.00 8.23 1.38
N PRO A 141 8.67 9.23 0.77
CA PRO A 141 9.41 10.26 1.52
C PRO A 141 8.61 11.04 2.56
N VAL A 142 7.32 11.28 2.33
CA VAL A 142 6.41 11.86 3.34
C VAL A 142 6.34 11.00 4.61
N VAL A 143 6.21 9.68 4.44
CA VAL A 143 6.16 8.74 5.56
C VAL A 143 7.52 8.65 6.22
N GLN A 144 8.60 8.61 5.44
CA GLN A 144 9.96 8.60 5.98
C GLN A 144 10.22 9.82 6.86
N ALA A 145 9.85 11.02 6.39
CA ALA A 145 10.03 12.26 7.15
C ALA A 145 9.27 12.26 8.48
N LEU A 146 8.09 11.64 8.54
CA LEU A 146 7.34 11.49 9.80
C LEU A 146 7.97 10.47 10.75
N LEU A 147 8.51 9.37 10.22
CA LEU A 147 9.25 8.40 11.04
C LEU A 147 10.53 9.03 11.59
N ASP A 148 11.27 9.78 10.77
CA ASP A 148 12.47 10.50 11.18
C ASP A 148 12.14 11.60 12.21
N GLU A 149 11.00 12.32 12.06
CA GLU A 149 10.52 13.28 13.07
C GLU A 149 10.25 12.58 14.41
N LEU A 150 9.64 11.39 14.40
CA LEU A 150 9.36 10.63 15.63
C LEU A 150 10.64 10.13 16.30
N GLU A 151 11.60 9.63 15.52
CA GLU A 151 12.90 9.20 16.03
C GLU A 151 13.66 10.35 16.69
N GLY A 152 13.67 11.53 16.05
CA GLY A 152 14.28 12.72 16.64
C GLY A 152 13.67 13.12 17.98
N ARG A 153 12.37 12.89 18.19
CA ARG A 153 11.70 13.15 19.49
C ARG A 153 12.12 12.17 20.57
N VAL A 154 12.25 10.89 20.22
CA VAL A 154 12.74 9.86 21.15
C VAL A 154 14.19 10.15 21.55
N ASP A 155 15.04 10.49 20.57
CA ASP A 155 16.44 10.86 20.83
C ASP A 155 16.55 12.12 21.70
N ALA A 156 15.57 13.02 21.62
CA ALA A 156 15.45 14.19 22.50
C ALA A 156 14.93 13.86 23.92
N GLY A 157 14.62 12.59 24.21
CA GLY A 157 14.20 12.12 25.53
C GLY A 157 12.68 12.14 25.77
N GLU A 158 11.86 12.27 24.72
CA GLU A 158 10.41 12.09 24.87
C GLU A 158 10.06 10.62 25.12
N ASP A 159 9.18 10.38 26.09
CA ASP A 159 8.71 9.03 26.46
C ASP A 159 7.67 8.51 25.44
N ILE A 160 8.17 7.92 24.35
CA ILE A 160 7.37 7.37 23.25
C ILE A 160 7.78 5.90 23.04
N ASP A 161 6.85 4.96 23.19
CA ASP A 161 7.12 3.55 22.89
C ASP A 161 6.99 3.28 21.39
N MET A 162 8.12 3.38 20.67
CA MET A 162 8.15 3.09 19.24
C MET A 162 7.84 1.62 18.91
N GLY A 163 7.93 0.71 19.89
CA GLY A 163 7.76 -0.73 19.71
C GLY A 163 8.86 -1.38 18.87
N ARG A 164 8.99 -2.71 18.96
CA ARG A 164 10.03 -3.50 18.25
C ARG A 164 9.93 -3.47 16.72
N GLY A 165 8.83 -2.97 16.17
CA GLY A 165 8.51 -2.96 14.74
C GLY A 165 8.29 -1.56 14.17
N HIS A 166 8.83 -0.52 14.80
CA HIS A 166 8.72 0.87 14.34
C HIS A 166 8.95 0.98 12.82
N GLY A 167 8.05 1.68 12.12
CA GLY A 167 8.10 1.86 10.68
C GLY A 167 7.81 0.60 9.83
N ARG A 168 7.46 -0.53 10.45
CA ARG A 168 7.21 -1.82 9.75
C ARG A 168 5.78 -2.34 9.90
N CYS A 169 4.91 -1.60 10.57
CA CYS A 169 3.51 -1.99 10.73
C CYS A 169 2.78 -1.99 9.37
N ALA A 170 1.66 -2.70 9.34
CA ALA A 170 0.86 -2.84 8.13
C ALA A 170 0.32 -1.49 7.63
N GLU A 171 -0.06 -0.62 8.57
CA GLU A 171 -0.57 0.73 8.30
C GLU A 171 0.46 1.57 7.55
N ILE A 172 1.72 1.54 7.99
CA ILE A 172 2.84 2.24 7.33
C ILE A 172 3.01 1.76 5.89
N GLY A 173 2.93 0.44 5.66
CA GLY A 173 2.97 -0.13 4.32
C GLY A 173 1.83 0.38 3.44
N THR A 174 0.58 0.26 3.90
CA THR A 174 -0.60 0.70 3.13
C THR A 174 -0.59 2.20 2.81
N ILE A 175 -0.17 3.05 3.76
CA ILE A 175 -0.08 4.51 3.56
C ILE A 175 1.02 4.83 2.56
N SER A 176 2.19 4.20 2.71
CA SER A 176 3.31 4.39 1.80
C SER A 176 2.96 3.97 0.37
N ASP A 177 2.36 2.80 0.18
CA ASP A 177 1.98 2.30 -1.14
C ASP A 177 0.94 3.20 -1.82
N TYR A 178 -0.03 3.69 -1.06
CA TYR A 178 -1.01 4.65 -1.57
C TYR A 178 -0.34 5.96 -2.00
N LEU A 179 0.58 6.50 -1.19
CA LEU A 179 1.31 7.73 -1.52
C LEU A 179 2.20 7.54 -2.76
N TRP A 180 2.87 6.40 -2.93
CA TRP A 180 3.60 6.10 -4.17
C TRP A 180 2.69 6.08 -5.42
N ASN A 181 1.44 5.69 -5.26
CA ASN A 181 0.48 5.67 -6.36
C ASN A 181 0.00 7.08 -6.74
N VAL A 182 -0.28 7.94 -5.75
CA VAL A 182 -0.81 9.30 -6.00
C VAL A 182 0.27 10.37 -6.17
N ASP A 183 1.47 10.13 -5.66
CA ASP A 183 2.66 10.99 -5.76
C ASP A 183 3.90 10.18 -6.21
N PRO A 184 3.90 9.64 -7.44
CA PRO A 184 5.00 8.82 -7.93
C PRO A 184 6.33 9.57 -8.05
N ASN A 185 6.28 10.91 -8.13
CA ASN A 185 7.47 11.77 -8.22
C ASN A 185 7.98 12.22 -6.86
N THR A 186 7.32 11.83 -5.77
CA THR A 186 7.70 12.18 -4.39
C THR A 186 7.79 13.68 -4.13
N ALA A 187 6.94 14.47 -4.79
CA ALA A 187 6.94 15.93 -4.70
C ALA A 187 6.07 16.46 -3.55
N MET A 188 5.17 15.62 -3.02
CA MET A 188 4.19 16.00 -2.02
C MET A 188 4.87 16.23 -0.66
N THR A 189 4.53 17.34 -0.03
CA THR A 189 4.92 17.64 1.35
C THR A 189 4.00 16.94 2.35
N ILE A 190 4.40 16.87 3.63
CA ILE A 190 3.53 16.34 4.70
C ILE A 190 2.20 17.11 4.76
N THR A 191 2.23 18.44 4.58
CA THR A 191 1.03 19.28 4.59
C THR A 191 0.10 18.96 3.44
N GLU A 192 0.61 18.76 2.23
CA GLU A 192 -0.19 18.39 1.07
C GLU A 192 -0.75 16.97 1.20
N ALA A 193 0.05 16.03 1.72
CA ALA A 193 -0.41 14.66 1.97
C ALA A 193 -1.53 14.63 3.01
N ARG A 194 -1.40 15.41 4.09
CA ARG A 194 -2.46 15.59 5.07
C ARG A 194 -3.73 16.16 4.42
N ALA A 195 -3.61 17.26 3.68
CA ALA A 195 -4.75 17.90 3.02
C ALA A 195 -5.43 16.94 2.02
N HIS A 196 -4.66 16.11 1.33
CA HIS A 196 -5.16 15.06 0.44
C HIS A 196 -6.01 14.03 1.19
N PHE A 197 -5.50 13.45 2.28
CA PHE A 197 -6.26 12.50 3.09
C PHE A 197 -7.48 13.12 3.79
N GLU A 198 -7.42 14.40 4.19
CA GLU A 198 -8.59 15.14 4.68
C GLU A 198 -9.65 15.29 3.58
N TYR A 199 -9.23 15.57 2.34
CA TYR A 199 -10.13 15.77 1.20
C TYR A 199 -10.79 14.48 0.73
N VAL A 200 -10.01 13.40 0.53
CA VAL A 200 -10.56 12.12 0.07
C VAL A 200 -11.20 11.31 1.19
N GLY A 201 -10.89 11.63 2.45
CA GLY A 201 -11.20 10.82 3.61
C GLY A 201 -10.26 9.61 3.71
N GLY A 202 -9.49 9.52 4.78
CA GLY A 202 -8.55 8.44 5.03
C GLY A 202 -8.91 7.64 6.29
N ALA A 203 -8.96 6.32 6.20
CA ALA A 203 -9.15 5.46 7.37
C ALA A 203 -8.39 4.14 7.29
N THR A 204 -7.93 3.64 8.43
CA THR A 204 -7.20 2.37 8.53
C THR A 204 -7.74 1.47 9.63
N ALA A 205 -7.62 0.16 9.41
CA ALA A 205 -7.88 -0.88 10.40
C ALA A 205 -6.79 -1.94 10.32
N ALA A 206 -6.38 -2.49 11.47
CA ALA A 206 -5.34 -3.50 11.53
C ALA A 206 -5.68 -4.63 12.50
N HIS A 207 -5.56 -5.87 12.03
CA HIS A 207 -5.72 -7.08 12.82
C HIS A 207 -4.37 -7.72 13.11
N GLN A 208 -4.24 -8.33 14.29
CA GLN A 208 -3.14 -9.26 14.52
C GLN A 208 -3.31 -10.48 13.60
N THR A 209 -2.22 -11.02 13.09
CA THR A 209 -2.19 -12.17 12.17
C THR A 209 -2.05 -13.51 12.88
N HIS A 210 -1.86 -13.51 14.20
CA HIS A 210 -1.86 -14.73 14.99
C HIS A 210 -3.22 -14.88 15.66
N ALA A 211 -3.91 -15.97 15.36
CA ALA A 211 -5.17 -16.28 16.01
C ALA A 211 -4.97 -16.52 17.52
N ASP A 212 -5.93 -16.10 18.34
CA ASP A 212 -5.98 -16.49 19.75
C ASP A 212 -6.26 -17.99 19.91
N ASN A 213 -6.27 -18.49 21.16
CA ASN A 213 -6.58 -19.91 21.45
C ASN A 213 -7.99 -20.36 21.01
N ARG A 214 -8.85 -19.43 20.56
CA ARG A 214 -10.19 -19.69 20.02
C ARG A 214 -10.25 -19.49 18.51
N GLY A 215 -9.12 -19.32 17.83
CA GLY A 215 -9.07 -19.10 16.39
C GLY A 215 -9.44 -17.69 15.95
N ARG A 216 -9.50 -16.71 16.86
CA ARG A 216 -9.95 -15.33 16.53
C ARG A 216 -8.76 -14.41 16.27
N PHE A 217 -8.88 -13.62 15.20
CA PHE A 217 -7.98 -12.51 14.90
C PHE A 217 -8.58 -11.24 15.50
N HIS A 218 -7.80 -10.54 16.32
CA HIS A 218 -8.27 -9.35 17.04
C HIS A 218 -7.88 -8.07 16.31
N LEU A 219 -8.83 -7.15 16.17
CA LEU A 219 -8.55 -5.77 15.81
C LEU A 219 -7.66 -5.16 16.89
N ARG A 220 -6.55 -4.54 16.47
CA ARG A 220 -5.59 -3.90 17.36
C ARG A 220 -5.64 -2.39 17.17
N PRO A 221 -5.47 -1.61 18.25
CA PRO A 221 -5.21 -0.19 18.08
C PRO A 221 -3.88 0.01 17.35
N ALA A 222 -3.76 1.12 16.63
CA ALA A 222 -2.50 1.58 16.08
C ALA A 222 -1.45 1.71 17.20
N CYS A 223 -0.23 1.21 16.98
CA CYS A 223 0.88 1.49 17.89
C CYS A 223 1.24 2.98 17.86
N ASP A 224 1.99 3.48 18.85
CA ASP A 224 2.29 4.91 18.98
C ASP A 224 2.88 5.52 17.71
N THR A 225 3.71 4.76 16.99
CA THR A 225 4.24 5.16 15.68
C THR A 225 3.14 5.33 14.63
N CYS A 226 2.26 4.33 14.48
CA CYS A 226 1.19 4.39 13.50
C CYS A 226 0.16 5.44 13.88
N ALA A 227 -0.14 5.58 15.16
CA ALA A 227 -1.00 6.63 15.70
C ALA A 227 -0.45 8.02 15.38
N TYR A 228 0.86 8.21 15.56
CA TYR A 228 1.53 9.46 15.21
C TYR A 228 1.43 9.78 13.70
N VAL A 229 1.78 8.82 12.83
CA VAL A 229 1.72 9.00 11.37
C VAL A 229 0.29 9.27 10.91
N THR A 230 -0.68 8.44 11.34
CA THR A 230 -2.09 8.61 10.98
C THR A 230 -2.65 9.93 11.46
N GLN A 231 -2.31 10.37 12.68
CA GLN A 231 -2.71 11.69 13.20
C GLN A 231 -2.13 12.84 12.36
N LYS A 232 -0.84 12.79 12.02
CA LYS A 232 -0.16 13.82 11.21
C LYS A 232 -0.78 13.93 9.82
N LEU A 233 -1.15 12.79 9.22
CA LEU A 233 -1.79 12.71 7.91
C LEU A 233 -3.32 12.80 7.94
N ALA A 234 -3.94 13.01 9.11
CA ALA A 234 -5.40 13.08 9.28
C ALA A 234 -6.16 11.82 8.80
N ILE A 235 -5.53 10.65 8.96
CA ILE A 235 -6.13 9.34 8.70
C ILE A 235 -6.76 8.84 9.99
N ALA A 236 -8.03 8.46 9.97
CA ALA A 236 -8.66 7.82 11.12
C ALA A 236 -8.16 6.39 11.31
N SER A 237 -7.90 5.99 12.54
CA SER A 237 -7.67 4.58 12.88
C SER A 237 -8.92 4.02 13.54
N LEU A 238 -9.42 2.90 13.04
CA LEU A 238 -10.39 2.11 13.79
C LEU A 238 -9.73 1.66 15.08
N ARG A 239 -10.49 1.73 16.18
CA ARG A 239 -10.06 1.29 17.49
C ARG A 239 -10.89 0.08 17.87
N SER A 240 -10.22 -0.88 18.48
CA SER A 240 -10.84 -1.99 19.18
C SER A 240 -11.62 -1.43 20.38
N GLU A 241 -12.89 -1.83 20.56
CA GLU A 241 -13.72 -1.41 21.70
C GLU A 241 -13.46 -2.25 22.96
N TYR A 242 -12.35 -2.99 23.01
CA TYR A 242 -12.03 -3.98 24.03
C TYR A 242 -11.02 -3.47 25.06
#